data_AF-A0A8E2E262-F1
#
_entry.id   AF-A0A8E2E262-F1
#
_cell.length_a   1.000
_cell.length_b   1.000
_cell.length_c   1.000
_cell.angle_alpha   90.00
_cell.angle_beta   90.00
_cell.angle_gamma   90.00
#
_symmetry.space_group_name_H-M   'P 1'
#
loop_
_entity.id
_entity.type
_entity.pdbx_description
1 polymer ?
#
loop_
_entity_poly.entity_id
_entity_poly.type
_entity_poly.pdbx_seq_one_letter_code
_entity_poly.pdbx_strand_id
1 'polypeptide(L)'
;LTLKLLTPILVQTAKTSSPGSVRVIWASSAAAELQAPKSGVDFTNLDYKQDNSAHMKYAVSKAGNILHSQQFTTFHRNDGTVSVSLNPGNLRTELQRYVLQPIK
;
A
#
# COMPACT_ATOMS: atom_id res chain seq x y z
N LEU A 1 -7.15 -10.33 -0.14
CA LEU A 1 -7.27 -11.80 -0.02
C LEU A 1 -5.91 -12.47 0.23
N THR A 2 -4.88 -12.17 -0.57
CA THR A 2 -3.56 -12.82 -0.50
C THR A 2 -2.85 -12.70 0.86
N LEU A 3 -2.71 -11.50 1.43
CA LEU A 3 -1.96 -11.37 2.69
C LEU A 3 -2.60 -12.15 3.84
N LYS A 4 -3.93 -12.14 3.94
CA LYS A 4 -4.67 -12.88 4.98
C LYS A 4 -4.30 -14.37 5.00
N LEU A 5 -4.03 -14.97 3.84
CA LEU A 5 -3.62 -16.38 3.72
C LEU A 5 -2.16 -16.61 4.11
N LEU A 6 -1.29 -15.61 3.92
CA LEU A 6 0.12 -15.68 4.30
C LEU A 6 0.37 -15.32 5.77
N THR A 7 -0.54 -14.57 6.40
CA THR A 7 -0.40 -14.11 7.79
C THR A 7 -0.03 -15.25 8.76
N PRO A 8 -0.69 -16.43 8.76
CA PRO A 8 -0.32 -17.50 9.69
C PRO A 8 1.14 -17.96 9.52
N ILE A 9 1.62 -18.03 8.27
CA ILE A 9 2.99 -18.47 7.98
C ILE A 9 4.01 -17.39 8.37
N LEU A 10 3.68 -16.11 8.16
CA LEU A 10 4.53 -14.98 8.55
C LEU A 10 4.68 -14.92 10.08
N VAL A 11 3.57 -15.03 10.81
CA VAL A 11 3.55 -15.07 12.28
C VAL A 11 4.33 -16.27 12.81
N GLN A 12 4.13 -17.45 12.23
CA GLN A 12 4.87 -18.64 12.67
C GLN A 12 6.38 -18.52 12.41
N THR A 13 6.76 -17.96 11.26
CA THR A 13 8.17 -17.73 10.91
C THR A 13 8.81 -16.70 11.84
N ALA A 14 8.08 -15.66 12.23
CA ALA A 14 8.59 -14.62 13.13
C ALA A 14 8.96 -15.15 14.52
N LYS A 15 8.29 -16.21 15.00
CA LYS A 15 8.58 -16.83 16.32
C LYS A 15 9.95 -17.50 16.39
N THR A 16 10.50 -17.96 15.26
CA THR A 16 11.77 -18.68 15.20
C THR A 16 12.89 -17.89 14.51
N SER A 17 12.58 -16.68 14.02
CA SER A 17 13.54 -15.83 13.32
C SER A 17 14.08 -14.73 14.24
N SER A 18 15.20 -14.11 13.86
CA SER A 18 15.72 -12.96 14.61
C SER A 18 14.69 -11.81 14.68
N PRO A 19 14.58 -11.08 15.80
CA PRO A 19 13.63 -9.98 15.93
C PRO A 19 13.72 -8.97 14.77
N GLY A 20 12.57 -8.61 14.19
CA GLY A 20 12.48 -7.63 13.11
C GLY A 20 12.93 -8.11 11.72
N SER A 21 13.23 -9.40 11.55
CA SER A 21 13.65 -9.99 10.26
C SER A 21 12.47 -10.31 9.33
N VAL A 22 11.30 -10.67 9.87
CA VAL A 22 10.10 -10.97 9.07
C VAL A 22 9.30 -9.70 8.81
N ARG A 23 9.15 -9.33 7.54
CA ARG A 23 8.56 -8.04 7.14
C ARG A 23 7.47 -8.18 6.09
N VAL A 24 6.47 -7.32 6.19
CA VAL A 24 5.46 -7.08 5.16
C VAL A 24 5.65 -5.66 4.64
N ILE A 25 6.01 -5.53 3.36
CA ILE A 25 6.30 -4.24 2.73
C ILE A 25 5.19 -3.90 1.74
N TRP A 26 4.61 -2.71 1.90
CA TRP A 26 3.50 -2.22 1.10
C TRP A 26 3.98 -1.14 0.14
N ALA A 27 3.99 -1.46 -1.16
CA ALA A 27 4.43 -0.52 -2.19
C ALA A 27 3.35 0.55 -2.48
N SER A 28 3.48 1.70 -1.83
CA SER A 28 2.65 2.88 -2.03
C SER A 28 3.24 3.82 -3.12
N SER A 29 3.01 5.12 -3.04
CA SER A 29 3.42 6.15 -4.00
C SER A 29 3.22 7.54 -3.39
N ALA A 30 3.99 8.54 -3.84
CA ALA A 30 3.71 9.96 -3.54
C ALA A 30 2.28 10.37 -3.93
N ALA A 31 1.67 9.70 -4.91
CA ALA A 31 0.27 9.93 -5.30
C ALA A 31 -0.72 9.76 -4.13
N ALA A 32 -0.43 8.85 -3.19
CA ALA A 32 -1.25 8.65 -2.00
C ALA A 32 -1.34 9.91 -1.13
N GLU A 33 -0.25 10.66 -1.01
CA GLU A 33 -0.16 11.87 -0.18
C GLU A 33 -0.61 13.12 -0.96
N LEU A 34 -0.25 13.19 -2.24
CA LEU A 34 -0.43 14.39 -3.06
C LEU A 34 -1.82 14.50 -3.71
N GLN A 35 -2.53 13.38 -3.87
CA GLN A 35 -3.70 13.33 -4.76
C GLN A 35 -4.89 12.57 -4.20
N ALA A 36 -4.67 11.62 -3.28
CA ALA A 36 -5.80 10.92 -2.66
C ALA A 36 -6.64 11.92 -1.84
N PRO A 37 -7.93 11.62 -1.60
CA PRO A 37 -8.74 12.40 -0.67
C PRO A 37 -8.03 12.55 0.69
N LYS A 38 -8.35 13.61 1.45
CA LYS A 38 -7.75 13.79 2.79
C LYS A 38 -8.02 12.62 3.75
N SER A 39 -9.11 11.88 3.54
CA SER A 39 -9.44 10.65 4.26
C SER A 39 -8.66 9.42 3.78
N GLY A 40 -7.81 9.55 2.76
CA GLY A 40 -7.11 8.48 2.04
C GLY A 40 -8.02 7.72 1.09
N VAL A 41 -9.13 7.21 1.60
CA VAL A 41 -10.14 6.44 0.85
C VAL A 41 -11.52 7.01 1.15
N ASP A 42 -12.32 7.20 0.10
CA ASP A 42 -13.75 7.47 0.23
C ASP A 42 -14.52 6.14 0.27
N PHE A 43 -14.89 5.72 1.48
CA PHE A 43 -15.62 4.48 1.69
C PHE A 43 -17.05 4.52 1.15
N THR A 44 -17.60 5.71 0.87
CA THR A 44 -18.97 5.85 0.34
C THR A 44 -19.07 5.62 -1.16
N ASN A 45 -17.93 5.58 -1.87
CA ASN A 45 -17.85 5.47 -3.32
C ASN A 45 -16.83 4.42 -3.78
N LEU A 46 -16.67 3.32 -3.04
CA LEU A 46 -15.72 2.25 -3.39
C LEU A 46 -16.08 1.50 -4.68
N ASP A 47 -17.36 1.46 -5.03
CA ASP A 47 -17.85 0.87 -6.28
C ASP A 47 -17.72 1.84 -7.47
N TYR A 48 -17.24 3.07 -7.23
CA TYR A 48 -17.11 4.14 -8.21
C TYR A 48 -18.39 4.40 -9.01
N LYS A 49 -19.56 4.30 -8.36
CA LYS A 49 -20.82 4.81 -8.93
C LYS A 49 -20.72 6.29 -9.30
N GLN A 50 -19.98 7.06 -8.51
CA GLN A 50 -19.49 8.37 -8.93
C GLN A 50 -18.08 8.18 -9.50
N ASP A 51 -17.94 8.38 -10.81
CA ASP A 51 -16.69 8.07 -11.49
C ASP A 51 -15.55 9.02 -11.09
N ASN A 52 -14.34 8.50 -11.14
CA ASN A 52 -13.11 9.22 -10.84
C ASN A 52 -12.07 8.92 -11.92
N SER A 53 -11.16 9.86 -12.15
CA SER A 53 -10.07 9.67 -13.10
C SER A 53 -9.22 8.44 -12.74
N ALA A 54 -8.60 7.80 -13.74
CA ALA A 54 -7.70 6.67 -13.51
C ALA A 54 -6.56 7.02 -12.52
N HIS A 55 -6.11 8.27 -12.56
CA HIS A 55 -5.09 8.79 -11.66
C HIS A 55 -5.59 8.91 -10.21
N MET A 56 -6.81 9.40 -9.99
CA MET A 56 -7.44 9.44 -8.66
C MET A 56 -7.65 8.02 -8.12
N LYS A 57 -8.16 7.10 -8.94
CA LYS A 57 -8.32 5.68 -8.58
C LYS A 57 -6.99 5.05 -8.18
N TYR A 58 -5.92 5.36 -8.93
CA TYR A 58 -4.56 4.95 -8.59
C TYR A 58 -4.10 5.54 -7.24
N ALA A 59 -4.25 6.85 -7.02
CA ALA A 59 -3.90 7.50 -5.76
C ALA A 59 -4.62 6.87 -4.55
N VAL A 60 -5.93 6.64 -4.66
CA VAL A 60 -6.75 5.95 -3.65
C VAL A 60 -6.22 4.53 -3.40
N SER A 61 -5.86 3.78 -4.45
CA SER A 61 -5.27 2.44 -4.27
C SER A 61 -3.94 2.47 -3.50
N LYS A 62 -3.15 3.53 -3.68
CA LYS A 62 -1.87 3.71 -2.99
C LYS A 62 -2.04 4.20 -1.55
N ALA A 63 -3.06 5.02 -1.28
CA ALA A 63 -3.50 5.32 0.09
C ALA A 63 -4.01 4.06 0.80
N GLY A 64 -4.73 3.19 0.09
CA GLY A 64 -5.14 1.87 0.59
C GLY A 64 -3.98 1.01 1.10
N ASN A 65 -2.83 1.03 0.43
CA ASN A 65 -1.62 0.34 0.89
C ASN A 65 -1.08 0.89 2.22
N ILE A 66 -1.17 2.20 2.45
CA ILE A 66 -0.79 2.82 3.73
C ILE A 66 -1.74 2.33 4.84
N LEU A 67 -3.04 2.35 4.58
CA LEU A 67 -4.05 1.88 5.53
C LEU A 67 -3.89 0.38 5.83
N HIS A 68 -3.61 -0.43 4.81
CA HIS A 68 -3.31 -1.85 5.01
C HIS A 68 -2.09 -2.08 5.89
N SER A 69 -1.01 -1.29 5.70
CA SER A 69 0.17 -1.35 6.55
C SER A 69 -0.16 -1.05 8.00
N GLN A 70 -0.95 0.00 8.26
CA GLN A 70 -1.39 0.37 9.60
C GLN A 70 -2.26 -0.70 10.23
N GLN A 71 -3.27 -1.21 9.51
CA GLN A 71 -4.16 -2.27 10.00
C GLN A 71 -3.39 -3.54 10.32
N PHE A 72 -2.46 -3.97 9.47
CA PHE A 72 -1.64 -5.14 9.75
C PHE A 72 -0.81 -4.96 11.03
N THR A 73 -0.22 -3.78 11.24
CA THR A 73 0.47 -3.45 12.50
C THR A 73 -0.48 -3.53 13.70
N THR A 74 -1.70 -2.99 13.59
CA THR A 74 -2.70 -3.06 14.68
C THR A 74 -2.99 -4.49 15.11
N PHE A 75 -3.11 -5.43 14.17
CA PHE A 75 -3.42 -6.83 14.48
C PHE A 75 -2.19 -7.67 14.84
N HIS A 76 -1.01 -7.37 14.28
CA HIS A 76 0.16 -8.27 14.32
C HIS A 76 1.44 -7.68 14.91
N ARG A 77 1.39 -6.48 15.52
CA ARG A 77 2.57 -5.85 16.16
C ARG A 77 3.22 -6.72 17.25
N ASN A 78 2.42 -7.54 17.93
CA ASN A 78 2.90 -8.42 19.01
C ASN A 78 3.35 -9.79 18.50
N ASP A 79 3.14 -10.09 17.21
CA ASP A 79 3.48 -11.38 16.61
C ASP A 79 4.93 -11.43 16.08
N GLY A 80 5.72 -10.38 16.32
CA GLY A 80 7.13 -10.30 15.89
C GLY A 80 7.35 -9.90 14.43
N THR A 81 6.28 -9.57 13.71
CA THR A 81 6.34 -9.09 12.31
C THR A 81 6.46 -7.58 12.23
N VAL A 82 7.13 -7.08 11.19
CA VAL A 82 7.26 -5.64 10.90
C VAL A 82 6.46 -5.28 9.65
N SER A 83 5.61 -4.26 9.72
CA SER A 83 4.80 -3.81 8.58
C SER A 83 5.11 -2.36 8.24
N VAL A 84 5.50 -2.12 6.98
CA VAL A 84 5.95 -0.81 6.50
C VAL A 84 5.37 -0.51 5.13
N SER A 85 4.78 0.68 4.97
CA SER A 85 4.44 1.25 3.67
C SER A 85 5.53 2.19 3.22
N LEU A 86 5.84 2.18 1.92
CA LEU A 86 6.85 3.07 1.34
C LEU A 86 6.41 3.63 -0.01
N ASN A 87 6.87 4.84 -0.31
CA ASN A 87 6.93 5.36 -1.67
C ASN A 87 8.31 5.02 -2.26
N PRO A 88 8.38 4.24 -3.37
CA PRO A 88 9.67 3.83 -3.95
C PRO A 88 10.37 4.95 -4.75
N GLY A 89 9.75 6.13 -4.87
CA GLY A 89 10.25 7.25 -5.66
C GLY A 89 9.82 7.21 -7.13
N ASN A 90 10.32 8.18 -7.90
CA ASN A 90 9.98 8.36 -9.31
C ASN A 90 10.85 7.46 -10.19
N LEU A 91 10.52 6.17 -10.23
CA LEU A 91 11.27 5.17 -10.98
C LEU A 91 10.89 5.17 -12.46
N ARG A 92 11.88 5.04 -13.34
CA ARG A 92 11.67 4.81 -14.77
C ARG A 92 11.21 3.36 -14.98
N THR A 93 9.89 3.19 -15.11
CA THR A 93 9.24 1.90 -15.32
C THR A 93 8.16 2.04 -16.39
N GLU A 94 7.63 0.93 -16.86
CA GLU A 94 6.52 0.90 -17.82
C GLU A 94 5.19 1.43 -17.24
N LEU A 95 5.10 1.70 -15.93
CA LEU A 95 3.87 2.21 -15.30
C LEU A 95 3.38 3.51 -15.94
N GLN A 96 4.30 4.40 -16.30
CA GLN A 96 4.00 5.73 -16.84
C GLN A 96 4.11 5.82 -18.36
N ARG A 97 4.19 4.69 -19.08
CA ARG A 97 4.45 4.66 -20.55
C ARG A 97 3.42 5.41 -21.42
N TYR A 98 2.22 5.66 -20.90
CA TYR A 98 1.17 6.44 -21.57
C TYR A 98 0.94 7.83 -20.96
N VAL A 99 1.72 8.18 -19.94
CA VAL A 99 1.72 9.54 -19.37
C VAL A 99 2.66 10.38 -20.21
N LEU A 100 2.20 11.55 -20.66
CA LEU A 100 3.04 12.51 -21.37
C LEU A 100 4.23 12.88 -20.48
N GLN A 101 5.43 12.50 -20.91
CA GLN A 101 6.68 12.90 -20.26
C GLN A 101 7.04 14.32 -20.72
N PRO A 102 7.52 15.20 -19.84
CA PRO A 102 8.11 16.46 -20.27
C PRO A 102 9.21 16.20 -21.30
N ILE A 103 9.22 16.99 -22.38
CA ILE A 103 10.33 16.96 -23.35
C ILE A 103 11.58 17.42 -22.60
N LYS A 104 12.67 16.64 -22.71
CA LYS A 104 13.96 16.98 -22.11
C LYS A 104 14.55 18.25 -22.70
#